data_AF-A0AA39Y946-F1
#
_entry.id   AF-A0AA39Y946-F1
#
_cell.length_a   1.000
_cell.length_b   1.000
_cell.length_c   1.000
_cell.angle_alpha   90.00
_cell.angle_beta   90.00
_cell.angle_gamma   90.00
#
_symmetry.space_group_name_H-M   'P 1'
#
loop_
_entity.id
_entity.type
_entity.pdbx_description
1 polymer ?
#
loop_
_entity_poly.entity_id
_entity_poly.type
_entity_poly.pdbx_seq_one_letter_code
_entity_poly.pdbx_strand_id
1 'polypeptide(L)'
;MDIVKCTREEIISSLVSVFVDVGDIDNAIRLSRSRIGHERNPNSPEAIVARYGLARALYLGGQLEEAQLVLESAIQKSATVLPPEHYRVRVCYELLRSILDAREGQARGSGSVH
;
A
#
# COMPACT_ATOMS: atom_id res chain seq x y z
N MET A 1 15.65 13.70 17.07
CA MET A 1 14.24 14.16 17.14
C MET A 1 13.99 14.86 15.81
N ASP A 2 13.61 14.06 14.83
CA ASP A 2 13.97 14.21 13.42
C ASP A 2 12.90 14.98 12.64
N ILE A 3 13.00 16.30 12.65
CA ILE A 3 12.06 17.22 11.96
C ILE A 3 12.11 17.01 10.42
N VAL A 4 13.23 16.51 9.90
CA VAL A 4 13.47 16.34 8.45
C VAL A 4 12.77 15.10 7.86
N LYS A 5 12.48 14.07 8.68
CA LYS A 5 11.78 12.86 8.22
C LYS A 5 10.33 13.17 7.86
N CYS A 6 9.64 13.91 8.74
CA CYS A 6 8.24 14.32 8.57
C CYS A 6 7.99 15.08 7.25
N THR A 7 8.90 15.97 6.83
CA THR A 7 8.76 16.69 5.55
C THR A 7 8.96 15.82 4.31
N ARG A 8 9.90 14.87 4.33
CA ARG A 8 10.16 14.02 3.15
C ARG A 8 8.99 13.05 2.92
N GLU A 9 8.34 12.60 3.99
CA GLU A 9 7.25 11.62 3.94
C GLU A 9 5.94 12.20 3.40
N GLU A 10 5.57 13.42 3.84
CA GLU A 10 4.42 14.15 3.30
C GLU A 10 4.57 14.44 1.81
N ILE A 11 5.79 14.75 1.38
CA ILE A 11 6.10 14.97 -0.05
C ILE A 11 5.87 13.69 -0.85
N ILE A 12 6.26 12.52 -0.33
CA ILE A 12 6.07 11.25 -1.06
C ILE A 12 4.58 10.89 -1.14
N SER A 13 3.82 11.02 -0.05
CA SER A 13 2.36 10.81 -0.09
C SER A 13 1.67 11.76 -1.08
N SER A 14 2.08 13.03 -1.07
CA SER A 14 1.56 14.04 -1.99
C SER A 14 1.93 13.72 -3.43
N LEU A 15 3.17 13.32 -3.70
CA LEU A 15 3.63 12.92 -5.04
C LEU A 15 2.90 11.67 -5.53
N VAL A 16 2.74 10.65 -4.68
CA VAL A 16 1.96 9.45 -5.02
C VAL A 16 0.53 9.84 -5.37
N SER A 17 -0.09 10.75 -4.62
CA SER A 17 -1.44 11.25 -4.94
C SER A 17 -1.49 11.99 -6.27
N VAL A 18 -0.48 12.82 -6.58
CA VAL A 18 -0.39 13.54 -7.86
C VAL A 18 -0.18 12.57 -9.03
N PHE A 19 0.71 11.59 -8.88
CA PHE A 19 0.94 10.57 -9.91
C PHE A 19 -0.31 9.73 -10.16
N VAL A 20 -1.06 9.40 -9.10
CA VAL A 20 -2.37 8.75 -9.22
C VAL A 20 -3.38 9.62 -9.97
N ASP A 21 -3.46 10.91 -9.66
CA ASP A 21 -4.37 11.86 -10.31
C ASP A 21 -4.05 12.05 -11.80
N VAL A 22 -2.76 12.06 -12.13
CA VAL A 22 -2.25 12.14 -13.51
C VAL A 22 -2.37 10.78 -14.24
N GLY A 23 -2.72 9.69 -13.54
CA GLY A 23 -2.83 8.35 -14.09
C GLY A 23 -1.50 7.62 -14.30
N ASP A 24 -0.39 8.19 -13.82
CA ASP A 24 0.95 7.61 -13.89
C ASP A 24 1.23 6.71 -12.66
N ILE A 25 0.51 5.59 -12.62
CA ILE A 25 0.55 4.68 -11.48
C ILE A 25 1.91 3.99 -11.35
N ASP A 26 2.61 3.78 -12.47
CA ASP A 26 3.93 3.13 -12.49
C ASP A 26 4.98 3.97 -11.73
N ASN A 27 4.99 5.29 -11.95
CA ASN A 27 5.86 6.18 -11.17
C ASN A 27 5.47 6.24 -9.69
N ALA A 28 4.18 6.24 -9.36
CA ALA A 28 3.70 6.21 -7.99
C ALA A 28 4.20 4.95 -7.23
N ILE A 29 4.15 3.80 -7.90
CA ILE A 29 4.65 2.53 -7.39
C ILE A 29 6.16 2.57 -7.21
N ARG A 30 6.89 3.03 -8.22
CA ARG A 30 8.36 3.10 -8.21
C ARG A 30 8.87 3.99 -7.07
N LEU A 31 8.25 5.15 -6.85
CA LEU A 31 8.59 6.04 -5.73
C LEU A 31 8.34 5.36 -4.38
N SER A 32 7.17 4.72 -4.23
CA SER A 32 6.78 4.06 -2.98
C SER A 32 7.68 2.85 -2.68
N ARG A 33 8.06 2.09 -3.70
CA ARG A 33 8.98 0.93 -3.59
C ARG A 33 10.39 1.38 -3.23
N SER A 34 10.89 2.46 -3.84
CA SER A 34 12.19 3.05 -3.50
C SER A 34 12.24 3.49 -2.02
N ARG A 35 11.16 4.09 -1.50
CA ARG A 35 11.04 4.45 -0.09
C ARG A 35 11.13 3.23 0.83
N ILE A 36 10.38 2.16 0.54
CA ILE A 36 10.39 0.94 1.36
C ILE A 36 11.79 0.30 1.35
N GLY A 37 12.52 0.34 0.23
CA GLY A 37 13.90 -0.14 0.15
C GLY A 37 14.89 0.68 0.98
N HIS A 38 14.61 1.97 1.20
CA HIS A 38 15.43 2.85 2.04
C HIS A 38 15.10 2.80 3.53
N GLU A 39 13.95 2.23 3.93
CA GLU A 39 13.60 2.06 5.33
C GLU A 39 14.39 0.89 5.96
N ARG A 40 15.34 1.25 6.82
CA ARG A 40 16.21 0.30 7.53
C ARG A 40 15.47 -0.63 8.50
N ASN A 41 14.26 -0.27 8.93
CA ASN A 41 13.48 -1.09 9.85
C ASN A 41 12.11 -1.44 9.23
N PRO A 42 11.94 -2.68 8.74
CA PRO A 42 10.71 -3.06 8.08
C PRO A 42 9.50 -3.11 9.02
N ASN A 43 9.69 -3.06 10.33
CA ASN A 43 8.61 -3.19 11.31
C ASN A 43 8.27 -1.88 12.04
N SER A 44 8.89 -0.75 11.65
CA SER A 44 8.51 0.55 12.19
C SER A 44 7.07 0.91 11.78
N PRO A 45 6.31 1.60 12.63
CA PRO A 45 4.95 2.02 12.29
C PRO A 45 4.91 2.92 11.05
N GLU A 46 5.99 3.67 10.75
CA GLU A 46 6.19 4.44 9.51
C GLU A 46 6.25 3.53 8.26
N ALA A 47 6.95 2.40 8.35
CA ALA A 47 7.08 1.43 7.25
C ALA A 47 5.73 0.81 6.87
N ILE A 48 4.82 0.67 7.85
CA ILE A 48 3.46 0.18 7.62
C ILE A 48 2.67 1.20 6.78
N VAL A 49 2.78 2.49 7.09
CA VAL A 49 2.10 3.56 6.34
C VAL A 49 2.65 3.65 4.92
N ALA A 50 3.97 3.51 4.74
CA ALA A 50 4.59 3.49 3.41
C ALA A 50 4.09 2.31 2.55
N ARG A 51 4.00 1.11 3.13
CA ARG A 51 3.46 -0.08 2.45
C ARG A 51 1.97 0.04 2.13
N TYR A 52 1.20 0.63 3.04
CA TYR A 52 -0.20 0.94 2.78
C TYR A 52 -0.35 1.89 1.59
N GLY A 53 0.47 2.95 1.52
CA GLY A 53 0.50 3.88 0.39
C GLY A 53 0.83 3.19 -0.93
N LEU A 54 1.85 2.30 -0.93
CA LEU A 54 2.19 1.49 -2.10
C LEU A 54 1.02 0.59 -2.53
N ALA A 55 0.42 -0.15 -1.60
CA ALA A 55 -0.69 -1.04 -1.91
C ALA A 55 -1.92 -0.29 -2.43
N ARG A 56 -2.18 0.93 -1.91
CA ARG A 56 -3.25 1.80 -2.42
C ARG A 56 -2.97 2.29 -3.84
N ALA A 57 -1.72 2.66 -4.14
CA ALA A 57 -1.33 3.02 -5.50
C ALA A 57 -1.49 1.82 -6.46
N LEU A 58 -1.04 0.63 -6.06
CA LEU A 58 -1.20 -0.61 -6.83
C LEU A 58 -2.67 -0.96 -7.07
N TYR A 59 -3.53 -0.79 -6.05
CA TYR A 59 -4.98 -0.99 -6.17
C TYR A 59 -5.59 -0.07 -7.23
N LEU A 60 -5.23 1.21 -7.22
CA LEU A 60 -5.70 2.19 -8.22
C LEU A 60 -5.12 1.92 -9.62
N GLY A 61 -3.94 1.31 -9.72
CA GLY A 61 -3.35 0.85 -10.97
C GLY A 61 -3.90 -0.48 -11.49
N GLY A 62 -4.86 -1.08 -10.80
CA GLY A 62 -5.41 -2.39 -11.18
C GLY A 62 -4.47 -3.58 -10.90
N GLN A 63 -3.32 -3.35 -10.26
CA GLN A 63 -2.37 -4.40 -9.86
C GLN A 63 -2.77 -5.02 -8.52
N LEU A 64 -3.95 -5.64 -8.50
CA LEU A 64 -4.55 -6.19 -7.28
C LEU A 64 -3.72 -7.32 -6.65
N GLU A 65 -3.05 -8.13 -7.47
CA GLU A 65 -2.16 -9.21 -7.01
C GLU A 65 -0.98 -8.69 -6.19
N GLU A 66 -0.28 -7.70 -6.73
CA GLU A 66 0.87 -7.12 -6.05
C GLU A 66 0.44 -6.31 -4.82
N ALA A 67 -0.68 -5.59 -4.91
CA ALA A 67 -1.26 -4.86 -3.78
C ALA A 67 -1.55 -5.77 -2.59
N GLN A 68 -2.14 -6.95 -2.87
CA GLN A 68 -2.41 -7.98 -1.88
C GLN A 68 -1.11 -8.47 -1.22
N LEU A 69 -0.11 -8.89 -2.01
CA LEU A 69 1.15 -9.41 -1.47
C LEU A 69 1.85 -8.40 -0.55
N VAL A 70 1.84 -7.11 -0.92
CA VAL A 70 2.42 -6.04 -0.11
C VAL A 70 1.69 -5.88 1.22
N LEU A 71 0.35 -5.92 1.21
CA LEU A 71 -0.47 -5.80 2.42
C LEU A 71 -0.36 -7.02 3.33
N GLU A 72 -0.41 -8.23 2.79
CA GLU A 72 -0.26 -9.46 3.59
C GLU A 72 1.11 -9.48 4.29
N SER A 73 2.18 -9.13 3.57
CA SER A 73 3.51 -9.03 4.16
C SER A 73 3.57 -7.94 5.25
N ALA A 74 2.93 -6.80 5.02
CA ALA A 74 2.89 -5.70 5.99
C ALA A 74 2.12 -6.10 7.25
N ILE A 75 0.97 -6.76 7.11
CA ILE A 75 0.13 -7.24 8.20
C ILE A 75 0.89 -8.28 9.02
N GLN A 76 1.47 -9.30 8.39
CA GLN A 76 2.19 -10.36 9.07
C GLN A 76 3.40 -9.83 9.85
N LYS A 77 4.14 -8.88 9.28
CA LYS A 77 5.24 -8.19 9.97
C LYS A 77 4.73 -7.31 11.12
N SER A 78 3.65 -6.57 10.89
CA SER A 78 3.07 -5.70 11.92
C SER A 78 2.51 -6.48 13.10
N ALA A 79 1.91 -7.66 12.87
CA ALA A 79 1.35 -8.52 13.90
C ALA A 79 2.41 -9.07 14.88
N THR A 80 3.70 -9.07 14.47
CA THR A 80 4.80 -9.47 15.35
C THR A 80 5.33 -8.35 16.25
N VAL A 81 4.97 -7.10 15.97
CA VAL A 81 5.52 -5.91 16.65
C VAL A 81 4.44 -5.05 17.30
N LEU A 82 3.24 -5.02 16.74
CA LEU A 82 2.11 -4.21 17.19
C LEU A 82 0.89 -5.12 17.40
N PRO A 83 0.09 -4.88 18.45
CA PRO A 83 -1.16 -5.59 18.63
C PRO A 83 -2.11 -5.33 17.45
N PRO A 84 -2.88 -6.33 17.00
CA PRO A 84 -3.75 -6.24 15.82
C PRO A 84 -4.85 -5.17 15.92
N GLU A 85 -5.15 -4.69 17.13
CA GLU A 85 -6.09 -3.59 17.38
C GLU A 85 -5.52 -2.20 17.04
N HIS A 86 -4.23 -2.09 16.71
CA HIS A 86 -3.65 -0.81 16.35
C HIS A 86 -4.27 -0.29 15.03
N TYR A 87 -4.73 0.97 15.02
CA TYR A 87 -5.48 1.55 13.90
C TYR A 87 -4.78 1.39 12.53
N ARG A 88 -3.43 1.41 12.51
CA ARG A 88 -2.60 1.21 11.30
C ARG A 88 -2.72 -0.20 10.72
N VAL A 89 -2.83 -1.22 11.57
CA VAL A 89 -3.00 -2.61 11.12
C VAL A 89 -4.43 -2.80 10.61
N ARG A 90 -5.41 -2.22 11.30
CA ARG A 90 -6.83 -2.24 10.88
C ARG A 90 -7.04 -1.66 9.48
N VAL A 91 -6.46 -0.52 9.15
CA VAL A 91 -6.61 0.07 7.80
C VAL A 91 -5.98 -0.79 6.70
N CYS A 92 -4.92 -1.55 7.00
CA CYS A 92 -4.36 -2.52 6.07
C CYS A 92 -5.32 -3.68 5.81
N TYR A 93 -5.95 -4.22 6.85
CA TYR A 93 -6.98 -5.25 6.70
C TYR A 93 -8.18 -4.77 5.88
N GLU A 94 -8.65 -3.55 6.12
CA GLU A 94 -9.75 -2.95 5.36
C GLU A 94 -9.40 -2.82 3.87
N LEU A 95 -8.21 -2.30 3.55
CA LEU A 95 -7.77 -2.18 2.17
C LEU A 95 -7.57 -3.54 1.48
N LEU A 96 -7.01 -4.52 2.20
CA LEU A 96 -6.88 -5.90 1.70
C LEU A 96 -8.25 -6.49 1.37
N ARG A 97 -9.26 -6.26 2.22
CA ARG A 97 -10.63 -6.71 1.97
C ARG A 97 -11.20 -6.07 0.71
N SER A 98 -11.00 -4.78 0.49
CA SER A 98 -11.41 -4.10 -0.75
C SER A 98 -10.69 -4.62 -1.99
N ILE A 99 -9.40 -4.95 -1.88
CA ILE A 99 -8.63 -5.56 -2.98
C ILE A 99 -9.20 -6.93 -3.35
N LEU A 100 -9.49 -7.78 -2.35
CA LEU A 100 -10.06 -9.10 -2.57
C LEU A 100 -11.45 -9.03 -3.22
N ASP A 101 -12.29 -8.11 -2.76
CA ASP A 101 -13.61 -7.85 -3.36
C ASP A 101 -13.51 -7.39 -4.83
N ALA A 102 -12.58 -6.48 -5.12
CA ALA A 102 -12.32 -6.04 -6.49
C ALA A 102 -11.80 -7.18 -7.39
N ARG A 103 -10.96 -8.08 -6.87
CA ARG A 103 -10.48 -9.27 -7.61
C ARG A 103 -11.62 -10.23 -7.92
N GLU A 104 -12.48 -10.50 -6.94
CA GLU A 104 -13.67 -11.34 -7.11
C GLU A 104 -14.61 -10.77 -8.18
N GLY A 105 -14.78 -9.44 -8.22
CA GLY A 105 -15.56 -8.75 -9.26
C GLY A 105 -14.94 -8.89 -10.66
N GLN A 106 -13.61 -8.77 -10.78
CA GLN A 106 -12.90 -8.95 -12.06
C GLN A 106 -12.94 -10.40 -12.56
N ALA A 107 -12.84 -11.37 -11.65
CA ALA A 107 -12.93 -12.79 -11.99
C ALA A 107 -14.34 -13.17 -12.49
N ARG A 108 -15.40 -12.61 -11.88
CA ARG A 108 -16.79 -12.85 -12.32
C ARG A 108 -17.12 -12.17 -13.65
N GLY A 109 -16.52 -11.02 -13.96
CA GLY A 109 -16.71 -10.30 -15.22
C GLY A 109 -16.09 -10.98 -16.45
N SER A 110 -15.14 -11.91 -16.26
CA SER A 110 -14.48 -12.64 -17.36
C SER A 110 -15.16 -13.98 -17.71
N GLY A 111 -16.25 -14.33 -17.02
CA GLY A 111 -16.95 -15.61 -17.14
C GLY A 111 -18.24 -15.60 -17.97
N SER A 112 -18.44 -14.66 -18.89
CA SER A 112 -19.63 -14.62 -19.75
C SER A 112 -19.38 -13.96 -21.09
N VAL A 113 -18.68 -14.64 -22.01
CA VAL A 113 -18.98 -14.66 -23.46
C VAL A 113 -18.36 -15.93 -24.09
N HIS A 114 -19.10 -17.03 -24.15
CA HIS A 114 -19.29 -17.83 -25.39
C HIS A 114 -20.43 -18.83 -25.18
#